data_AF-A0AAE3ZZC0-F1
#
_entry.id   AF-A0AAE3ZZC0-F1
#
_cell.length_a   1.000
_cell.length_b   1.000
_cell.length_c   1.000
_cell.angle_alpha   90.00
_cell.angle_beta   90.00
_cell.angle_gamma   90.00
#
_symmetry.space_group_name_H-M   'P 1'
#
loop_
_entity.id
_entity.type
_entity.pdbx_description
1 polymer ?
#
loop_
_entity_poly.entity_id
_entity_poly.type
_entity_poly.pdbx_seq_one_letter_code
_entity_poly.pdbx_strand_id
1 'polypeptide(L)'
;MSAPAGDRIRGTVDSPFIRCSARPRNCGERDHSDEQIAERIVYAHMTLRIGFVGVGDIGGPMAARCIGAGFEVSLWARRAASLEQFAPDSFRVAASLTDLGRGSDVVGVAVFSEDDVREVVAGDEGIAAGMAPGGIILIHSTVSGRLVQGLAEECGSRGVTVLDAPVSGLRARAVTGDLTIMVGGPEEAFETARPMLDAMASAVRRHGPVGAGLQVKVLNQSLLYANMAAAGLALEAADRLGLDRAVVADTILASSGASVGLQTFAGRVTNDPAFRDHAARTATKDLDALGSVLSAAGIDGGALSSMAAEFTEVVARLSPGRSAPVP
;
A
#
# COMPACT_ATOMS: atom_id res chain seq x y z
N MET A 1 -13.09 -0.40 65.51
CA MET A 1 -12.03 0.16 66.39
C MET A 1 -10.86 -0.80 66.29
N SER A 2 -9.63 -0.48 65.90
CA SER A 2 -8.92 0.73 65.49
C SER A 2 -7.60 0.23 64.88
N ALA A 3 -7.13 0.87 63.81
CA ALA A 3 -5.86 0.61 63.13
C ALA A 3 -4.63 0.92 64.01
N PRO A 4 -3.43 0.56 63.54
CA PRO A 4 -2.30 1.47 63.59
C PRO A 4 -1.73 1.79 62.20
N ALA A 5 -1.20 3.01 62.10
CA ALA A 5 -0.62 3.63 60.91
C ALA A 5 0.91 3.71 60.99
N GLY A 6 1.55 3.91 59.83
CA GLY A 6 2.98 4.21 59.64
C GLY A 6 3.76 2.97 59.17
N ASP A 7 4.52 2.96 58.07
CA ASP A 7 5.41 4.01 57.61
C ASP A 7 5.69 3.93 56.09
N ARG A 8 6.06 5.07 55.50
CA ARG A 8 6.32 5.28 54.07
C ARG A 8 7.75 4.87 53.71
N ILE A 9 7.96 4.22 52.56
CA ILE A 9 9.19 4.42 51.78
C ILE A 9 8.84 4.69 50.32
N ARG A 10 9.24 5.90 49.91
CA ARG A 10 9.24 6.44 48.54
C ARG A 10 10.43 5.86 47.79
N GLY A 11 10.22 5.46 46.54
CA GLY A 11 11.27 5.23 45.55
C GLY A 11 11.04 6.12 44.35
N THR A 12 11.62 7.32 44.40
CA THR A 12 11.76 8.27 43.30
C THR A 12 12.98 7.89 42.47
N VAL A 13 12.83 7.78 41.14
CA VAL A 13 13.93 7.98 40.20
C VAL A 13 13.49 9.04 39.19
N ASP A 14 13.84 10.28 39.53
CA ASP A 14 13.94 11.38 38.58
C ASP A 14 15.11 11.11 37.62
N SER A 15 14.91 11.39 36.34
CA SER A 15 15.99 11.76 35.44
C SER A 15 15.50 12.89 34.53
N PRO A 16 16.33 13.93 34.31
CA PRO A 16 15.90 15.29 34.09
C PRO A 16 15.81 15.60 32.59
N PHE A 17 14.98 16.56 32.20
CA PHE A 17 15.32 17.67 31.30
C PHE A 17 14.04 18.50 30.99
N ILE A 18 13.86 19.53 31.82
CA ILE A 18 13.30 20.86 31.52
C ILE A 18 11.83 20.96 31.08
N ARG A 19 10.97 21.40 32.00
CA ARG A 19 9.75 22.17 31.69
C ARG A 19 9.90 23.63 32.13
N CYS A 20 9.61 24.51 31.16
CA CYS A 20 9.01 25.85 31.26
C CYS A 20 9.81 27.01 31.90
N SER A 21 10.13 28.04 31.10
CA SER A 21 9.47 29.36 31.17
C SER A 21 10.28 30.43 30.41
N ALA A 22 9.75 30.92 29.27
CA ALA A 22 9.99 32.27 28.75
C ALA A 22 9.20 32.51 27.44
N ARG A 23 8.25 33.44 27.48
CA ARG A 23 7.91 34.34 26.36
C ARG A 23 7.89 35.77 26.94
N PRO A 24 7.98 36.84 26.14
CA PRO A 24 8.29 36.89 24.70
C PRO A 24 9.41 37.89 24.36
N ARG A 25 10.04 37.76 23.19
CA ARG A 25 10.51 38.93 22.43
C ARG A 25 10.39 38.68 20.93
N ASN A 26 9.87 39.72 20.30
CA ASN A 26 9.36 39.86 18.94
C ASN A 26 10.46 39.67 17.89
N CYS A 27 10.28 38.73 16.96
CA CYS A 27 10.87 38.75 15.62
C CYS A 27 9.81 38.19 14.68
N GLY A 28 9.31 39.04 13.77
CA GLY A 28 8.17 38.74 12.92
C GLY A 28 8.48 37.68 11.88
N GLU A 29 7.80 36.56 11.97
CA GLU A 29 7.53 35.65 10.86
C GLU A 29 6.03 35.34 10.87
N ARG A 30 5.44 35.34 9.67
CA ARG A 30 3.99 35.31 9.43
C ARG A 30 3.41 34.00 9.99
N ASP A 31 2.68 34.12 11.09
CA ASP A 31 1.86 33.06 11.68
C ASP A 31 0.65 32.88 10.76
N HIS A 32 0.73 31.92 9.83
CA HIS A 32 -0.44 31.46 9.10
C HIS A 32 -1.27 30.67 10.10
N SER A 33 -2.43 31.20 10.50
CA SER A 33 -3.26 30.56 11.53
C SER A 33 -3.64 29.14 11.10
N ASP A 34 -3.73 28.20 12.05
CA ASP A 34 -4.12 26.81 11.81
C ASP A 34 -5.43 26.70 11.00
N GLU A 35 -6.32 27.69 11.11
CA GLU A 35 -7.53 27.84 10.29
C GLU A 35 -7.25 28.10 8.80
N GLN A 36 -6.26 28.92 8.45
CA GLN A 36 -5.90 29.18 7.05
C GLN A 36 -5.24 27.96 6.38
N ILE A 37 -4.50 27.17 7.18
CA ILE A 37 -3.91 25.90 6.73
C ILE A 37 -5.01 24.86 6.54
N ALA A 38 -5.92 24.71 7.51
CA ALA A 38 -7.07 23.82 7.41
C ALA A 38 -7.97 24.20 6.24
N GLU A 39 -8.23 25.49 6.04
CA GLU A 39 -9.00 26.00 4.91
C GLU A 39 -8.30 25.71 3.58
N ARG A 40 -6.99 25.97 3.42
CA ARG A 40 -6.25 25.59 2.20
C ARG A 40 -6.26 24.09 1.94
N ILE A 41 -6.18 23.25 2.97
CA ILE A 41 -6.26 21.79 2.82
C ILE A 41 -7.65 21.39 2.35
N VAL A 42 -8.72 21.89 2.98
CA VAL A 42 -10.11 21.63 2.58
C VAL A 42 -10.38 22.13 1.16
N TYR A 43 -9.89 23.32 0.78
CA TYR A 43 -10.04 23.84 -0.58
C TYR A 43 -9.25 23.03 -1.61
N ALA A 44 -8.03 22.60 -1.30
CA ALA A 44 -7.26 21.73 -2.17
C ALA A 44 -7.98 20.37 -2.38
N HIS A 45 -8.67 19.86 -1.36
CA HIS A 45 -9.52 18.67 -1.48
C HIS A 45 -10.73 18.90 -2.41
N MET A 46 -11.27 20.11 -2.44
CA MET A 46 -12.45 20.46 -3.25
C MET A 46 -12.13 20.83 -4.71
N THR A 47 -10.86 21.07 -5.07
CA THR A 47 -10.48 21.50 -6.43
C THR A 47 -9.73 20.45 -7.25
N LEU A 48 -9.20 19.40 -6.62
CA LEU A 48 -8.40 18.38 -7.32
C LEU A 48 -9.31 17.33 -7.98
N ARG A 49 -9.28 17.23 -9.31
CA ARG A 49 -10.07 16.22 -10.04
C ARG A 49 -9.29 14.91 -10.12
N ILE A 50 -9.89 13.83 -9.63
CA ILE A 50 -9.26 12.53 -9.52
C ILE A 50 -9.78 11.58 -10.60
N GLY A 51 -8.88 10.95 -11.33
CA GLY A 51 -9.17 9.80 -12.17
C GLY A 51 -8.75 8.50 -11.50
N PHE A 52 -9.46 7.40 -11.78
CA PHE A 52 -9.03 6.08 -11.34
C PHE A 52 -9.27 5.01 -12.41
N VAL A 53 -8.24 4.19 -12.66
CA VAL A 53 -8.34 2.96 -13.46
C VAL A 53 -7.94 1.76 -12.61
N GLY A 54 -8.64 0.65 -12.80
CA GLY A 54 -8.39 -0.58 -12.05
C GLY A 54 -9.15 -0.63 -10.73
N VAL A 55 -10.47 -0.49 -10.79
CA VAL A 55 -11.38 -0.52 -9.63
C VAL A 55 -11.72 -1.95 -9.18
N GLY A 56 -10.70 -2.81 -9.05
CA GLY A 56 -10.83 -4.17 -8.50
C GLY A 56 -10.80 -4.20 -6.97
N ASP A 57 -10.33 -5.30 -6.38
CA ASP A 57 -10.30 -5.53 -4.93
C ASP A 57 -9.51 -4.49 -4.11
N ILE A 58 -8.53 -3.85 -4.74
CA ILE A 58 -7.68 -2.83 -4.11
C ILE A 58 -8.07 -1.43 -4.60
N GLY A 59 -8.05 -1.20 -5.91
CA GLY A 59 -8.35 0.11 -6.47
C GLY A 59 -9.80 0.57 -6.29
N GLY A 60 -10.76 -0.35 -6.20
CA GLY A 60 -12.17 -0.02 -5.96
C GLY A 60 -12.38 0.68 -4.61
N PRO A 61 -11.97 0.05 -3.49
CA PRO A 61 -11.96 0.70 -2.18
C PRO A 61 -11.17 2.02 -2.12
N MET A 62 -10.03 2.11 -2.80
CA MET A 62 -9.24 3.35 -2.87
C MET A 62 -10.01 4.49 -3.55
N ALA A 63 -10.63 4.21 -4.69
CA ALA A 63 -11.49 5.17 -5.38
C ALA A 63 -12.69 5.57 -4.51
N ALA A 64 -13.30 4.62 -3.79
CA ALA A 64 -14.40 4.90 -2.87
C ALA A 64 -13.99 5.80 -1.69
N ARG A 65 -12.72 5.71 -1.22
CA ARG A 65 -12.18 6.65 -0.23
C ARG A 65 -12.06 8.06 -0.80
N CYS A 66 -11.60 8.20 -2.04
CA CYS A 66 -11.54 9.50 -2.71
C CYS A 66 -12.93 10.12 -2.86
N ILE A 67 -13.94 9.33 -3.28
CA ILE A 67 -15.34 9.77 -3.34
C ILE A 67 -15.82 10.22 -1.96
N GLY A 68 -15.60 9.40 -0.93
CA GLY A 68 -16.02 9.70 0.44
C GLY A 68 -15.34 10.92 1.06
N ALA A 69 -14.15 11.29 0.56
CA ALA A 69 -13.44 12.51 0.96
C ALA A 69 -13.91 13.78 0.22
N GLY A 70 -14.87 13.66 -0.70
CA GLY A 70 -15.51 14.79 -1.37
C GLY A 70 -14.85 15.22 -2.69
N PHE A 71 -13.89 14.46 -3.21
CA PHE A 71 -13.26 14.78 -4.50
C PHE A 71 -14.22 14.56 -5.68
N GLU A 72 -14.02 15.33 -6.75
CA GLU A 72 -14.61 15.01 -8.05
C GLU A 72 -13.87 13.80 -8.66
N VAL A 73 -14.51 12.63 -8.64
CA VAL A 73 -13.90 11.38 -9.09
C VAL A 73 -14.47 10.92 -10.43
N SER A 74 -13.58 10.63 -11.37
CA SER A 74 -13.86 9.94 -12.62
C SER A 74 -13.31 8.52 -12.58
N LEU A 75 -14.11 7.53 -12.94
CA LEU A 75 -13.71 6.13 -12.99
C LEU A 75 -13.72 5.59 -14.42
N TRP A 76 -12.73 4.76 -14.74
CA TRP A 76 -12.76 3.92 -15.93
C TRP A 76 -12.52 2.46 -15.55
N ALA A 77 -13.32 1.57 -16.13
CA ALA A 77 -13.15 0.14 -15.98
C ALA A 77 -13.38 -0.56 -17.32
N ARG A 78 -12.49 -1.52 -17.64
CA ARG A 78 -12.64 -2.38 -18.82
C ARG A 78 -13.97 -3.16 -18.80
N ARG A 79 -14.43 -3.55 -17.61
CA ARG A 79 -15.70 -4.25 -17.38
C ARG A 79 -16.65 -3.33 -16.63
N ALA A 80 -17.81 -3.02 -17.22
CA ALA A 80 -18.84 -2.18 -16.59
C ALA A 80 -19.28 -2.71 -15.22
N ALA A 81 -19.35 -4.03 -15.05
CA ALA A 81 -19.70 -4.67 -13.77
C ALA A 81 -18.76 -4.29 -12.61
N SER A 82 -17.53 -3.86 -12.88
CA SER A 82 -16.62 -3.37 -11.83
C SER A 82 -17.06 -2.04 -11.22
N LEU A 83 -17.96 -1.30 -11.88
CA LEU A 83 -18.51 -0.03 -11.39
C LEU A 83 -19.75 -0.22 -10.51
N GLU A 84 -20.39 -1.40 -10.53
CA GLU A 84 -21.61 -1.69 -9.76
C GLU A 84 -21.40 -1.66 -8.24
N GLN A 85 -20.14 -1.72 -7.78
CA GLN A 85 -19.80 -1.63 -6.36
C GLN A 85 -19.91 -0.20 -5.79
N PHE A 86 -20.01 0.81 -6.65
CA PHE A 86 -20.09 2.21 -6.24
C PHE A 86 -21.54 2.68 -6.19
N ALA A 87 -21.83 3.64 -5.31
CA ALA A 87 -23.15 4.26 -5.27
C ALA A 87 -23.43 5.01 -6.59
N PRO A 88 -24.63 4.91 -7.17
CA PRO A 88 -25.01 5.70 -8.34
C PRO A 88 -24.75 7.19 -8.12
N ASP A 89 -24.38 7.91 -9.19
CA ASP A 89 -24.15 9.36 -9.22
C ASP A 89 -23.04 9.89 -8.28
N SER A 90 -22.31 9.02 -7.59
CA SER A 90 -21.20 9.41 -6.70
C SER A 90 -19.86 9.65 -7.42
N PHE A 91 -19.82 9.40 -8.74
CA PHE A 91 -18.65 9.56 -9.60
C PHE A 91 -19.06 9.72 -11.06
N ARG A 92 -18.16 10.24 -11.89
CA ARG A 92 -18.29 10.27 -13.35
C ARG A 92 -17.75 8.99 -13.97
N VAL A 93 -18.48 8.38 -14.91
CA VAL A 93 -17.93 7.31 -15.75
C VAL A 93 -17.20 7.93 -16.94
N ALA A 94 -15.89 7.70 -17.06
CA ALA A 94 -15.13 8.15 -18.22
C ALA A 94 -15.40 7.23 -19.43
N ALA A 95 -15.59 7.82 -20.61
CA ALA A 95 -15.94 7.07 -21.83
C ALA A 95 -14.74 6.29 -22.42
N SER A 96 -13.52 6.76 -22.15
CA SER A 96 -12.26 6.14 -22.55
C SER A 96 -11.14 6.52 -21.57
N LEU A 97 -9.96 5.91 -21.70
CA LEU A 97 -8.77 6.29 -20.92
C LEU A 97 -8.30 7.71 -21.24
N THR A 98 -8.36 8.11 -22.51
CA THR A 98 -8.09 9.50 -22.92
C THR A 98 -9.10 10.48 -22.29
N ASP A 99 -10.39 10.12 -22.24
CA ASP A 99 -11.41 10.93 -21.56
C ASP A 99 -11.22 10.98 -20.04
N LEU A 100 -10.70 9.89 -19.43
CA LEU A 100 -10.30 9.88 -18.03
C LEU A 100 -9.17 10.87 -17.78
N GLY A 101 -8.11 10.83 -18.61
CA GLY A 101 -6.97 11.74 -18.52
C GLY A 101 -7.37 13.20 -18.68
N ARG A 102 -8.24 13.52 -19.64
CA ARG A 102 -8.71 14.90 -19.90
C ARG A 102 -9.49 15.50 -18.72
N GLY A 103 -10.24 14.66 -18.01
CA GLY A 103 -11.06 15.07 -16.88
C GLY A 103 -10.34 15.13 -15.54
N SER A 104 -9.04 14.80 -15.48
CA SER A 104 -8.34 14.57 -14.21
C SER A 104 -7.05 15.38 -14.10
N ASP A 105 -6.75 15.82 -12.88
CA ASP A 105 -5.46 16.43 -12.51
C ASP A 105 -4.50 15.34 -12.00
N VAL A 106 -5.04 14.35 -11.27
CA VAL A 106 -4.30 13.19 -10.76
C VAL A 106 -5.05 11.90 -11.11
N VAL A 107 -4.36 10.91 -11.68
CA VAL A 107 -4.95 9.61 -12.04
C VAL A 107 -4.27 8.47 -11.29
N GLY A 108 -5.04 7.70 -10.51
CA GLY A 108 -4.59 6.47 -9.87
C GLY A 108 -4.71 5.25 -10.80
N VAL A 109 -3.66 4.43 -10.87
CA VAL A 109 -3.59 3.22 -11.69
C VAL A 109 -3.33 1.98 -10.83
N ALA A 110 -4.34 1.11 -10.70
CA ALA A 110 -4.28 -0.14 -9.93
C ALA A 110 -4.71 -1.35 -10.76
N VAL A 111 -3.86 -1.77 -11.70
CA VAL A 111 -4.07 -2.94 -12.57
C VAL A 111 -3.05 -4.05 -12.23
N PHE A 112 -3.21 -5.24 -12.82
CA PHE A 112 -2.46 -6.41 -12.38
C PHE A 112 -1.06 -6.53 -12.99
N SER A 113 -0.97 -6.42 -14.33
CA SER A 113 0.25 -6.69 -15.10
C SER A 113 0.98 -5.42 -15.56
N GLU A 114 2.25 -5.58 -15.90
CA GLU A 114 3.06 -4.49 -16.50
C GLU A 114 2.52 -4.06 -17.86
N ASP A 115 2.07 -5.01 -18.67
CA ASP A 115 1.48 -4.73 -19.98
C ASP A 115 0.19 -3.92 -19.85
N ASP A 116 -0.67 -4.28 -18.88
CA ASP A 116 -1.87 -3.48 -18.58
C ASP A 116 -1.49 -2.06 -18.16
N VAL A 117 -0.47 -1.89 -17.30
CA VAL A 117 -0.01 -0.55 -16.89
C VAL A 117 0.47 0.25 -18.10
N ARG A 118 1.30 -0.35 -18.97
CA ARG A 118 1.81 0.33 -20.17
C ARG A 118 0.67 0.72 -21.11
N GLU A 119 -0.25 -0.21 -21.37
CA GLU A 119 -1.42 0.00 -22.23
C GLU A 119 -2.28 1.16 -21.70
N VAL A 120 -2.67 1.12 -20.42
CA VAL A 120 -3.59 2.13 -19.89
C VAL A 120 -2.94 3.50 -19.71
N VAL A 121 -1.65 3.57 -19.45
CA VAL A 121 -0.93 4.83 -19.23
C VAL A 121 -0.51 5.48 -20.54
N ALA A 122 0.23 4.74 -21.37
CA ALA A 122 0.98 5.27 -22.51
C ALA A 122 0.61 4.64 -23.86
N GLY A 123 -0.44 3.81 -23.93
CA GLY A 123 -1.00 3.39 -25.22
C GLY A 123 -1.51 4.59 -26.04
N ASP A 124 -1.76 4.38 -27.34
CA ASP A 124 -2.19 5.44 -28.26
C ASP A 124 -3.43 6.20 -27.77
N GLU A 125 -4.37 5.50 -27.14
CA GLU A 125 -5.57 6.07 -26.49
C GLU A 125 -5.50 6.04 -24.95
N GLY A 126 -4.30 5.90 -24.39
CA GLY A 126 -4.03 5.83 -22.96
C GLY A 126 -4.32 7.13 -22.20
N ILE A 127 -4.18 7.08 -20.88
CA ILE A 127 -4.43 8.19 -19.97
C ILE A 127 -3.57 9.41 -20.36
N ALA A 128 -2.28 9.21 -20.60
CA ALA A 128 -1.34 10.30 -20.89
C ALA A 128 -1.64 11.03 -22.21
N ALA A 129 -2.38 10.41 -23.14
CA ALA A 129 -2.79 11.04 -24.39
C ALA A 129 -3.86 12.13 -24.18
N GLY A 130 -4.64 12.04 -23.09
CA GLY A 130 -5.71 13.00 -22.78
C GLY A 130 -5.36 14.04 -21.71
N MET A 131 -4.32 13.79 -20.90
CA MET A 131 -3.96 14.65 -19.77
C MET A 131 -3.38 16.00 -20.23
N ALA A 132 -3.72 17.05 -19.47
CA ALA A 132 -3.11 18.35 -19.63
C ALA A 132 -1.68 18.39 -19.03
N PRO A 133 -0.78 19.26 -19.54
CA PRO A 133 0.50 19.51 -18.89
C PRO A 133 0.33 19.88 -17.42
N GLY A 134 1.17 19.33 -16.55
CA GLY A 134 1.07 19.42 -15.09
C GLY A 134 0.29 18.28 -14.43
N GLY A 135 -0.41 17.44 -15.21
CA GLY A 135 -1.12 16.30 -14.67
C GLY A 135 -0.21 15.19 -14.12
N ILE A 136 -0.71 14.40 -13.18
CA ILE A 136 0.05 13.38 -12.44
C ILE A 136 -0.58 11.99 -12.57
N ILE A 137 0.22 10.97 -12.82
CA ILE A 137 -0.21 9.57 -12.83
C ILE A 137 0.47 8.82 -11.67
N LEU A 138 -0.33 8.23 -10.79
CA LEU A 138 0.09 7.42 -9.65
C LEU A 138 0.00 5.93 -10.00
N ILE A 139 1.13 5.23 -10.06
CA ILE A 139 1.16 3.78 -10.30
C ILE A 139 1.12 3.05 -8.95
N HIS A 140 -0.06 2.54 -8.57
CA HIS A 140 -0.25 1.74 -7.36
C HIS A 140 0.06 0.26 -7.55
N SER A 141 0.14 -0.16 -8.81
CA SER A 141 0.45 -1.52 -9.23
C SER A 141 1.90 -1.85 -8.86
N THR A 142 2.14 -3.06 -8.35
CA THR A 142 3.53 -3.52 -8.11
C THR A 142 4.13 -3.98 -9.44
N VAL A 143 5.03 -3.19 -10.01
CA VAL A 143 5.64 -3.39 -11.33
C VAL A 143 7.15 -3.17 -11.25
N SER A 144 7.89 -3.42 -12.33
CA SER A 144 9.32 -3.19 -12.41
C SER A 144 9.67 -1.70 -12.35
N GLY A 145 10.82 -1.39 -11.72
CA GLY A 145 11.38 -0.04 -11.71
C GLY A 145 11.67 0.48 -13.13
N ARG A 146 12.09 -0.41 -14.03
CA ARG A 146 12.33 -0.10 -15.45
C ARG A 146 11.06 0.42 -16.13
N LEU A 147 9.92 -0.23 -15.92
CA LEU A 147 8.65 0.19 -16.51
C LEU A 147 8.29 1.60 -16.06
N VAL A 148 8.28 1.89 -14.75
CA VAL A 148 7.86 3.21 -14.26
C VAL A 148 8.82 4.33 -14.66
N GLN A 149 10.12 4.05 -14.74
CA GLN A 149 11.11 5.01 -15.24
C GLN A 149 10.89 5.32 -16.72
N GLY A 150 10.67 4.29 -17.55
CA GLY A 150 10.34 4.47 -18.96
C GLY A 150 9.02 5.24 -19.16
N LEU A 151 8.00 4.95 -18.37
CA LEU A 151 6.73 5.70 -18.41
C LEU A 151 6.91 7.16 -17.97
N ALA A 152 7.75 7.42 -16.96
CA ALA A 152 8.05 8.78 -16.51
C ALA A 152 8.75 9.60 -17.60
N GLU A 153 9.71 9.01 -18.33
CA GLU A 153 10.35 9.65 -19.48
C GLU A 153 9.35 9.91 -20.63
N GLU A 154 8.58 8.89 -20.99
CA GLU A 154 7.62 8.94 -22.10
C GLU A 154 6.50 9.98 -21.83
N CYS A 155 5.91 9.96 -20.63
CA CYS A 155 4.88 10.92 -20.22
C CYS A 155 5.44 12.33 -19.99
N GLY A 156 6.68 12.43 -19.50
CA GLY A 156 7.36 13.70 -19.25
C GLY A 156 7.51 14.55 -20.51
N SER A 157 7.69 13.92 -21.68
CA SER A 157 7.70 14.61 -22.98
C SER A 157 6.40 15.38 -23.30
N ARG A 158 5.30 15.05 -22.62
CA ARG A 158 3.97 15.68 -22.74
C ARG A 158 3.65 16.61 -21.55
N GLY A 159 4.59 16.78 -20.62
CA GLY A 159 4.38 17.54 -19.39
C GLY A 159 3.57 16.80 -18.33
N VAL A 160 3.44 15.47 -18.42
CA VAL A 160 2.74 14.63 -17.44
C VAL A 160 3.76 13.95 -16.54
N THR A 161 3.56 14.01 -15.22
CA THR A 161 4.48 13.40 -14.25
C THR A 161 3.98 12.02 -13.82
N VAL A 162 4.87 11.03 -13.80
CA VAL A 162 4.58 9.69 -13.27
C VAL A 162 5.25 9.51 -11.91
N LEU A 163 4.48 9.00 -10.95
CA LEU A 163 4.96 8.61 -9.63
C LEU A 163 4.64 7.12 -9.43
N ASP A 164 5.60 6.33 -8.96
CA ASP A 164 5.28 5.03 -8.39
C ASP A 164 4.77 5.22 -6.97
N ALA A 165 3.60 4.67 -6.66
CA ALA A 165 2.95 4.78 -5.35
C ALA A 165 2.36 3.44 -4.90
N PRO A 166 3.14 2.33 -4.89
CA PRO A 166 2.64 1.04 -4.45
C PRO A 166 2.12 1.07 -3.00
N VAL A 167 1.14 0.20 -2.73
CA VAL A 167 0.41 0.17 -1.47
C VAL A 167 0.68 -1.09 -0.65
N SER A 168 0.54 -1.01 0.67
CA SER A 168 0.59 -2.13 1.60
C SER A 168 -0.59 -2.06 2.59
N GLY A 169 -1.13 -3.23 2.96
CA GLY A 169 -2.25 -3.36 3.89
C GLY A 169 -3.44 -4.20 3.42
N LEU A 170 -3.37 -4.74 2.19
CA LEU A 170 -4.41 -5.58 1.57
C LEU A 170 -5.77 -4.85 1.46
N ARG A 171 -6.80 -5.57 0.97
CA ARG A 171 -8.17 -5.05 0.86
C ARG A 171 -8.71 -4.51 2.19
N ALA A 172 -8.34 -5.15 3.30
CA ALA A 172 -8.82 -4.74 4.63
C ALA A 172 -8.48 -3.27 4.94
N ARG A 173 -7.23 -2.85 4.73
CA ARG A 173 -6.81 -1.45 4.96
C ARG A 173 -7.22 -0.53 3.82
N ALA A 174 -7.38 -1.03 2.59
CA ALA A 174 -7.93 -0.24 1.48
C ALA A 174 -9.37 0.21 1.76
N VAL A 175 -10.20 -0.67 2.33
CA VAL A 175 -11.59 -0.37 2.68
C VAL A 175 -11.69 0.66 3.80
N THR A 176 -10.78 0.63 4.79
CA THR A 176 -10.82 1.58 5.91
C THR A 176 -10.13 2.90 5.61
N GLY A 177 -9.34 2.99 4.53
CA GLY A 177 -8.53 4.17 4.22
C GLY A 177 -7.23 4.22 5.02
N ASP A 178 -6.78 3.08 5.53
CA ASP A 178 -5.60 2.97 6.39
C ASP A 178 -4.41 2.39 5.65
N LEU A 179 -4.31 2.45 4.33
CA LEU A 179 -3.15 1.89 3.61
C LEU A 179 -1.83 2.53 4.05
N THR A 180 -0.73 1.84 3.77
CA THR A 180 0.59 2.45 3.69
C THR A 180 0.96 2.64 2.23
N ILE A 181 1.39 3.83 1.84
CA ILE A 181 1.77 4.18 0.47
C ILE A 181 3.24 4.59 0.45
N MET A 182 4.01 3.93 -0.40
CA MET A 182 5.43 4.17 -0.61
C MET A 182 5.58 4.89 -1.94
N VAL A 183 6.00 6.15 -1.95
CA VAL A 183 6.02 6.99 -3.16
C VAL A 183 7.43 7.23 -3.66
N GLY A 184 7.68 7.02 -4.95
CA GLY A 184 8.87 7.45 -5.68
C GLY A 184 8.53 8.54 -6.71
N GLY A 185 9.35 9.59 -6.75
CA GLY A 185 9.28 10.65 -7.77
C GLY A 185 9.52 12.07 -7.24
N PRO A 186 9.27 13.09 -8.07
CA PRO A 186 9.50 14.49 -7.72
C PRO A 186 8.67 14.94 -6.51
N GLU A 187 9.28 15.74 -5.64
CA GLU A 187 8.65 16.23 -4.41
C GLU A 187 7.42 17.11 -4.69
N GLU A 188 7.50 17.98 -5.69
CA GLU A 188 6.41 18.89 -6.08
C GLU A 188 5.16 18.12 -6.54
N ALA A 189 5.36 17.06 -7.32
CA ALA A 189 4.27 16.19 -7.76
C ALA A 189 3.72 15.35 -6.60
N PHE A 190 4.59 14.88 -5.70
CA PHE A 190 4.16 14.18 -4.48
C PHE A 190 3.26 15.06 -3.61
N GLU A 191 3.65 16.31 -3.34
CA GLU A 191 2.87 17.24 -2.53
C GLU A 191 1.54 17.62 -3.23
N THR A 192 1.54 17.75 -4.56
CA THR A 192 0.31 18.00 -5.34
C THR A 192 -0.66 16.82 -5.25
N ALA A 193 -0.16 15.58 -5.31
CA ALA A 193 -0.97 14.38 -5.22
C ALA A 193 -1.34 13.99 -3.78
N ARG A 194 -0.70 14.61 -2.77
CA ARG A 194 -0.83 14.25 -1.36
C ARG A 194 -2.27 14.22 -0.83
N PRO A 195 -3.17 15.17 -1.18
CA PRO A 195 -4.57 15.10 -0.76
C PRO A 195 -5.28 13.79 -1.16
N MET A 196 -5.06 13.31 -2.39
CA MET A 196 -5.61 12.03 -2.87
C MET A 196 -4.99 10.85 -2.11
N LEU A 197 -3.67 10.89 -1.86
CA LEU A 197 -2.96 9.82 -1.17
C LEU A 197 -3.41 9.70 0.29
N ASP A 198 -3.54 10.82 1.00
CA ASP A 198 -3.95 10.88 2.41
C ASP A 198 -5.42 10.46 2.58
N ALA A 199 -6.28 10.60 1.56
CA ALA A 199 -7.67 10.13 1.61
C ALA A 199 -7.79 8.60 1.73
N MET A 200 -6.79 7.86 1.24
CA MET A 200 -6.83 6.40 1.16
C MET A 200 -5.80 5.70 2.05
N ALA A 201 -5.01 6.47 2.81
CA ALA A 201 -3.93 5.95 3.61
C ALA A 201 -3.72 6.71 4.92
N SER A 202 -3.36 5.97 5.97
CA SER A 202 -2.92 6.54 7.25
C SER A 202 -1.41 6.77 7.30
N ALA A 203 -0.65 6.22 6.35
CA ALA A 203 0.79 6.42 6.25
C ALA A 203 1.22 6.60 4.78
N VAL A 204 1.61 7.82 4.42
CA VAL A 204 2.13 8.16 3.09
C VAL A 204 3.55 8.68 3.23
N ARG A 205 4.51 8.11 2.49
CA ARG A 205 5.93 8.51 2.56
C ARG A 205 6.58 8.54 1.18
N ARG A 206 7.28 9.63 0.89
CA ARG A 206 8.17 9.73 -0.28
C ARG A 206 9.54 9.14 0.06
N HIS A 207 10.04 8.29 -0.82
CA HIS A 207 11.28 7.51 -0.63
C HIS A 207 12.43 7.90 -1.56
N GLY A 208 12.20 8.84 -2.48
CA GLY A 208 13.24 9.34 -3.37
C GLY A 208 12.72 9.52 -4.81
N PRO A 209 13.57 9.30 -5.83
CA PRO A 209 13.20 9.44 -7.24
C PRO A 209 12.24 8.32 -7.70
N VAL A 210 11.79 8.41 -8.95
CA VAL A 210 10.93 7.40 -9.57
C VAL A 210 11.59 6.01 -9.49
N GLY A 211 10.83 5.04 -9.01
CA GLY A 211 11.23 3.66 -8.72
C GLY A 211 11.51 3.40 -7.24
N ALA A 212 11.77 4.43 -6.43
CA ALA A 212 12.14 4.24 -5.01
C ALA A 212 10.99 3.65 -4.18
N GLY A 213 9.74 4.02 -4.46
CA GLY A 213 8.57 3.45 -3.77
C GLY A 213 8.43 1.95 -4.04
N LEU A 214 8.64 1.53 -5.30
CA LEU A 214 8.68 0.11 -5.69
C LEU A 214 9.83 -0.66 -5.04
N GLN A 215 11.01 -0.06 -4.92
CA GLN A 215 12.13 -0.68 -4.21
C GLN A 215 11.78 -0.97 -2.74
N VAL A 216 11.18 0.00 -2.04
CA VAL A 216 10.69 -0.23 -0.66
C VAL A 216 9.59 -1.29 -0.63
N LYS A 217 8.67 -1.28 -1.60
CA LYS A 217 7.59 -2.25 -1.71
C LYS A 217 8.11 -3.68 -1.83
N VAL A 218 9.05 -3.96 -2.74
CA VAL A 218 9.55 -5.33 -2.96
C VAL A 218 10.35 -5.84 -1.76
N LEU A 219 11.07 -4.96 -1.06
CA LEU A 219 11.72 -5.30 0.22
C LEU A 219 10.69 -5.64 1.31
N ASN A 220 9.59 -4.88 1.41
CA ASN A 220 8.51 -5.19 2.34
C ASN A 220 7.83 -6.53 2.00
N GLN A 221 7.57 -6.80 0.72
CA GLN A 221 6.92 -8.02 0.28
C GLN A 221 7.81 -9.25 0.51
N SER A 222 9.12 -9.17 0.28
CA SER A 222 10.04 -10.28 0.53
C SER A 222 10.06 -10.69 2.01
N LEU A 223 10.06 -9.71 2.92
CA LEU A 223 9.93 -9.96 4.36
C LEU A 223 8.57 -10.57 4.73
N LEU A 224 7.48 -10.09 4.11
CA LEU A 224 6.16 -10.68 4.33
C LEU A 224 6.15 -12.17 3.93
N TYR A 225 6.66 -12.50 2.74
CA TYR A 225 6.69 -13.89 2.26
C TYR A 225 7.59 -14.78 3.12
N ALA A 226 8.78 -14.32 3.49
CA ALA A 226 9.67 -15.05 4.39
C ALA A 226 8.98 -15.33 5.74
N ASN A 227 8.30 -14.33 6.31
CA ASN A 227 7.54 -14.49 7.56
C ASN A 227 6.36 -15.46 7.41
N MET A 228 5.66 -15.45 6.27
CA MET A 228 4.57 -16.39 5.99
C MET A 228 5.09 -17.83 5.85
N ALA A 229 6.22 -18.02 5.16
CA ALA A 229 6.86 -19.31 5.01
C ALA A 229 7.28 -19.89 6.38
N ALA A 230 7.97 -19.07 7.19
CA ALA A 230 8.38 -19.44 8.54
C ALA A 230 7.18 -19.75 9.44
N ALA A 231 6.11 -18.94 9.37
CA ALA A 231 4.87 -19.18 10.11
C ALA A 231 4.22 -20.52 9.74
N GLY A 232 4.16 -20.84 8.44
CA GLY A 232 3.60 -22.10 7.98
C GLY A 232 4.37 -23.32 8.48
N LEU A 233 5.70 -23.28 8.38
CA LEU A 233 6.57 -24.33 8.89
C LEU A 233 6.46 -24.49 10.42
N ALA A 234 6.35 -23.38 11.16
CA ALA A 234 6.19 -23.40 12.61
C ALA A 234 4.85 -24.01 13.04
N LEU A 235 3.75 -23.68 12.36
CA LEU A 235 2.43 -24.25 12.66
C LEU A 235 2.36 -25.73 12.26
N GLU A 236 3.00 -26.13 11.17
CA GLU A 236 3.13 -27.55 10.83
C GLU A 236 3.93 -28.33 11.88
N ALA A 237 5.01 -27.73 12.41
CA ALA A 237 5.75 -28.32 13.51
C ALA A 237 4.91 -28.43 14.79
N ALA A 238 4.09 -27.42 15.10
CA ALA A 238 3.18 -27.45 16.23
C ALA A 238 2.16 -28.61 16.14
N ASP A 239 1.59 -28.84 14.95
CA ASP A 239 0.68 -29.98 14.73
C ASP A 239 1.37 -31.32 14.99
N ARG A 240 2.61 -31.48 14.49
CA ARG A 240 3.41 -32.71 14.69
C ARG A 240 3.82 -32.93 16.14
N LEU A 241 3.91 -31.86 16.93
CA LEU A 241 4.14 -31.91 18.38
C LEU A 241 2.84 -32.17 19.18
N GLY A 242 1.69 -32.28 18.51
CA GLY A 242 0.39 -32.50 19.15
C GLY A 242 -0.18 -31.25 19.84
N LEU A 243 0.26 -30.06 19.44
CA LEU A 243 -0.24 -28.79 19.96
C LEU A 243 -1.46 -28.33 19.16
N ASP A 244 -2.38 -27.61 19.82
CA ASP A 244 -3.48 -26.96 19.12
C ASP A 244 -2.96 -25.78 18.29
N ARG A 245 -3.12 -25.88 16.96
CA ARG A 245 -2.67 -24.88 15.99
C ARG A 245 -3.19 -23.47 16.27
N ALA A 246 -4.47 -23.35 16.62
CA ALA A 246 -5.10 -22.05 16.85
C ALA A 246 -4.55 -21.41 18.13
N VAL A 247 -4.45 -22.19 19.21
CA VAL A 247 -3.87 -21.72 20.48
C VAL A 247 -2.40 -21.31 20.30
N VAL A 248 -1.62 -22.06 19.53
CA VAL A 248 -0.22 -21.72 19.22
C VAL A 248 -0.14 -20.44 18.41
N ALA A 249 -0.94 -20.31 17.34
CA ALA A 249 -0.96 -19.11 16.52
C ALA A 249 -1.32 -17.86 17.35
N ASP A 250 -2.37 -17.93 18.17
CA ASP A 250 -2.81 -16.84 19.04
C ASP A 250 -1.73 -16.47 20.07
N THR A 251 -1.08 -17.48 20.68
CA THR A 251 0.00 -17.27 21.66
C THR A 251 1.19 -16.57 21.02
N ILE A 252 1.61 -16.99 19.81
CA ILE A 252 2.75 -16.37 19.11
C ILE A 252 2.40 -14.95 18.66
N LEU A 253 1.17 -14.70 18.20
CA LEU A 253 0.69 -13.36 17.85
C LEU A 253 0.69 -12.39 19.04
N ALA A 254 0.54 -12.90 20.27
CA ALA A 254 0.68 -12.12 21.50
C ALA A 254 2.14 -12.05 22.02
N SER A 255 3.09 -12.69 21.33
CA SER A 255 4.50 -12.81 21.74
C SER A 255 5.45 -12.15 20.73
N SER A 256 6.76 -12.19 20.98
CA SER A 256 7.78 -11.56 20.13
C SER A 256 7.93 -12.18 18.73
N GLY A 257 7.32 -13.35 18.49
CA GLY A 257 7.26 -13.97 17.16
C GLY A 257 6.14 -13.44 16.26
N ALA A 258 5.33 -12.49 16.75
CA ALA A 258 4.21 -11.93 16.00
C ALA A 258 4.67 -11.30 14.68
N SER A 259 3.92 -11.58 13.61
CA SER A 259 4.11 -10.94 12.32
C SER A 259 2.80 -10.88 11.54
N VAL A 260 2.70 -9.91 10.62
CA VAL A 260 1.58 -9.85 9.65
C VAL A 260 1.54 -11.13 8.80
N GLY A 261 2.70 -11.75 8.56
CA GLY A 261 2.81 -13.03 7.88
C GLY A 261 2.05 -14.13 8.63
N LEU A 262 2.33 -14.32 9.92
CA LEU A 262 1.61 -15.28 10.77
C LEU A 262 0.11 -14.97 10.84
N GLN A 263 -0.28 -13.71 11.03
CA GLN A 263 -1.69 -13.31 11.09
C GLN A 263 -2.44 -13.67 9.79
N THR A 264 -1.80 -13.40 8.65
CA THR A 264 -2.37 -13.71 7.33
C THR A 264 -2.44 -15.21 7.10
N PHE A 265 -1.40 -15.93 7.51
CA PHE A 265 -1.28 -17.38 7.32
C PHE A 265 -2.27 -18.17 8.20
N ALA A 266 -2.41 -17.80 9.46
CA ALA A 266 -3.32 -18.42 10.41
C ALA A 266 -4.80 -18.20 10.07
N GLY A 267 -5.15 -17.03 9.51
CA GLY A 267 -6.55 -16.64 9.27
C GLY A 267 -7.07 -16.74 7.83
N ARG A 268 -6.20 -16.79 6.80
CA ARG A 268 -6.64 -16.60 5.39
C ARG A 268 -6.08 -17.60 4.39
N VAL A 269 -4.84 -18.07 4.56
CA VAL A 269 -4.13 -18.84 3.51
C VAL A 269 -4.61 -20.30 3.39
N THR A 270 -5.20 -20.88 4.44
CA THR A 270 -5.29 -22.34 4.56
C THR A 270 -6.52 -22.99 3.90
N ASN A 271 -7.63 -22.27 3.70
CA ASN A 271 -8.91 -22.92 3.36
C ASN A 271 -9.49 -22.63 1.96
N ASP A 272 -8.98 -21.63 1.22
CA ASP A 272 -9.50 -21.27 -0.11
C ASP A 272 -8.46 -21.49 -1.23
N PRO A 273 -8.68 -22.46 -2.14
CA PRO A 273 -7.80 -22.69 -3.28
C PRO A 273 -7.62 -21.48 -4.20
N ALA A 274 -8.66 -20.70 -4.45
CA ALA A 274 -8.57 -19.53 -5.32
C ALA A 274 -7.69 -18.44 -4.70
N PHE A 275 -7.78 -18.27 -3.37
CA PHE A 275 -6.92 -17.36 -2.63
C PHE A 275 -5.44 -17.79 -2.70
N ARG A 276 -5.15 -19.09 -2.55
CA ARG A 276 -3.77 -19.61 -2.65
C ARG A 276 -3.17 -19.38 -4.02
N ASP A 277 -3.91 -19.69 -5.08
CA ASP A 277 -3.44 -19.48 -6.45
C ASP A 277 -3.15 -18.01 -6.73
N HIS A 278 -4.01 -17.11 -6.24
CA HIS A 278 -3.79 -15.67 -6.34
C HIS A 278 -2.56 -15.22 -5.53
N ALA A 279 -2.40 -15.71 -4.30
CA ALA A 279 -1.27 -15.40 -3.43
C ALA A 279 0.06 -15.87 -4.05
N ALA A 280 0.10 -17.09 -4.59
CA ALA A 280 1.27 -17.63 -5.27
C ALA A 280 1.65 -16.79 -6.49
N ARG A 281 0.70 -16.46 -7.37
CA ARG A 281 0.98 -15.59 -8.54
C ARG A 281 1.49 -14.21 -8.14
N THR A 282 0.93 -13.64 -7.07
CA THR A 282 1.35 -12.33 -6.56
C THR A 282 2.76 -12.39 -5.97
N ALA A 283 3.06 -13.46 -5.23
CA ALA A 283 4.39 -13.68 -4.69
C ALA A 283 5.45 -13.86 -5.79
N THR A 284 5.18 -14.68 -6.81
CA THR A 284 6.09 -14.84 -7.95
C THR A 284 6.39 -13.48 -8.60
N LYS A 285 5.36 -12.70 -8.91
CA LYS A 285 5.51 -11.37 -9.52
C LYS A 285 6.37 -10.43 -8.68
N ASP A 286 6.11 -10.38 -7.36
CA ASP A 286 6.85 -9.51 -6.45
C ASP A 286 8.31 -9.96 -6.26
N LEU A 287 8.57 -11.27 -6.26
CA LEU A 287 9.92 -11.84 -6.16
C LEU A 287 10.74 -11.63 -7.44
N ASP A 288 10.10 -11.69 -8.61
CA ASP A 288 10.74 -11.34 -9.89
C ASP A 288 11.14 -9.85 -9.91
N ALA A 289 10.27 -8.98 -9.40
CA ALA A 289 10.54 -7.56 -9.24
C ALA A 289 11.69 -7.30 -8.24
N LEU A 290 11.71 -8.02 -7.12
CA LEU A 290 12.82 -7.99 -6.15
C LEU A 290 14.14 -8.39 -6.81
N GLY A 291 14.16 -9.51 -7.53
CA GLY A 291 15.37 -10.00 -8.21
C GLY A 291 15.91 -8.98 -9.21
N SER A 292 15.01 -8.34 -9.97
CA SER A 292 15.37 -7.28 -10.91
C SER A 292 15.97 -6.05 -10.21
N VAL A 293 15.39 -5.62 -9.08
CA VAL A 293 15.89 -4.49 -8.29
C VAL A 293 17.28 -4.77 -7.73
N LEU A 294 17.49 -5.94 -7.13
CA LEU A 294 18.76 -6.31 -6.51
C LEU A 294 19.86 -6.50 -7.55
N SER A 295 19.55 -7.15 -8.67
CA SER A 295 20.48 -7.35 -9.78
C SER A 295 20.94 -6.02 -10.39
N ALA A 296 20.01 -5.09 -10.63
CA ALA A 296 20.33 -3.76 -11.14
C ALA A 296 21.24 -2.95 -10.18
N ALA A 297 21.11 -3.19 -8.87
CA ALA A 297 21.94 -2.55 -7.85
C ALA A 297 23.27 -3.30 -7.56
N GLY A 298 23.51 -4.46 -8.19
CA GLY A 298 24.69 -5.29 -7.91
C GLY A 298 24.69 -5.91 -6.51
N ILE A 299 23.51 -6.09 -5.91
CA ILE A 299 23.35 -6.64 -4.55
C ILE A 299 23.13 -8.15 -4.65
N ASP A 300 23.94 -8.93 -3.93
CA ASP A 300 23.65 -10.34 -3.70
C ASP A 300 22.51 -10.46 -2.68
N GLY A 301 21.31 -10.77 -3.17
CA GLY A 301 20.15 -11.08 -2.34
C GLY A 301 19.77 -12.54 -2.32
N GLY A 302 20.67 -13.47 -2.65
CA GLY A 302 20.37 -14.90 -2.72
C GLY A 302 19.70 -15.42 -1.45
N ALA A 303 20.17 -15.00 -0.27
CA ALA A 303 19.56 -15.39 1.00
C ALA A 303 18.13 -14.85 1.17
N LEU A 304 17.90 -13.56 0.90
CA LEU A 304 16.59 -12.92 1.03
C LEU A 304 15.58 -13.53 0.04
N SER A 305 15.98 -13.68 -1.21
CA SER A 305 15.15 -14.30 -2.25
C SER A 305 14.82 -15.75 -1.93
N SER A 306 15.79 -16.53 -1.42
CA SER A 306 15.56 -17.94 -1.05
C SER A 306 14.56 -18.07 0.10
N MET A 307 14.70 -17.26 1.16
CA MET A 307 13.76 -17.27 2.29
C MET A 307 12.34 -16.89 1.85
N ALA A 308 12.22 -15.89 0.97
CA ALA A 308 10.92 -15.42 0.49
C ALA A 308 10.29 -16.41 -0.51
N ALA A 309 11.09 -17.08 -1.34
CA ALA A 309 10.63 -18.08 -2.30
C ALA A 309 10.02 -19.32 -1.64
N GLU A 310 10.50 -19.72 -0.45
CA GLU A 310 9.94 -20.82 0.34
C GLU A 310 8.43 -20.66 0.60
N PHE A 311 7.91 -19.43 0.58
CA PHE A 311 6.48 -19.18 0.69
C PHE A 311 5.66 -19.92 -0.37
N THR A 312 6.13 -19.93 -1.62
CA THR A 312 5.40 -20.58 -2.72
C THR A 312 5.31 -22.09 -2.52
N GLU A 313 6.39 -22.71 -2.04
CA GLU A 313 6.44 -24.12 -1.66
C GLU A 313 5.52 -24.44 -0.47
N VAL A 314 5.57 -23.62 0.57
CA VAL A 314 4.71 -23.76 1.75
C VAL A 314 3.23 -23.68 1.38
N VAL A 315 2.84 -22.71 0.55
CA VAL A 315 1.46 -22.56 0.08
C VAL A 315 1.03 -23.75 -0.78
N ALA A 316 1.91 -24.26 -1.64
CA ALA A 316 1.63 -25.42 -2.47
C ALA A 316 1.40 -26.68 -1.61
N ARG A 317 2.22 -26.91 -0.58
CA ARG A 317 2.10 -28.05 0.36
C ARG A 317 0.79 -28.03 1.17
N LEU A 318 0.26 -26.85 1.45
CA LEU A 318 -1.01 -26.67 2.16
C LEU A 318 -2.24 -26.75 1.25
N SER A 319 -2.07 -27.01 -0.05
CA SER A 319 -3.18 -27.46 -0.89
C SER A 319 -3.79 -28.72 -0.28
N PRO A 320 -5.14 -28.88 -0.26
CA PRO A 320 -5.73 -30.10 0.24
C PRO A 320 -5.13 -31.23 -0.59
N GLY A 321 -4.25 -32.01 0.04
CA GLY A 321 -3.69 -33.17 -0.57
C GLY A 321 -4.83 -34.06 -1.03
N ARG A 322 -4.55 -34.90 -2.03
CA ARG A 322 -5.19 -36.22 -2.11
C ARG A 322 -5.32 -36.73 -0.68
N SER A 323 -6.57 -36.87 -0.24
CA SER A 323 -6.90 -37.51 1.02
C SER A 323 -6.06 -38.78 1.15
N ALA A 324 -5.24 -38.86 2.21
CA ALA A 324 -4.76 -40.14 2.66
C ALA A 324 -6.01 -41.04 2.86
N PRO A 325 -6.01 -42.29 2.37
CA PRO A 325 -7.14 -43.17 2.61
C PRO A 325 -7.27 -43.34 4.13
N VAL A 326 -8.44 -42.98 4.65
CA VAL A 326 -8.81 -43.24 6.04
C VAL A 326 -8.88 -44.76 6.21
N PRO A 327 -8.22 -45.35 7.22
CA PRO A 327 -8.31 -46.78 7.50
C PRO A 327 -9.71 -47.22 7.93
#